data_AF-A0A2N9H834-F1
#
_entry.id   AF-A0A2N9H834-F1
#
_cell.length_a   1.000
_cell.length_b   1.000
_cell.length_c   1.000
_cell.angle_alpha   90.00
_cell.angle_beta   90.00
_cell.angle_gamma   90.00
#
_symmetry.space_group_name_H-M   'P 1'
#
loop_
_entity.id
_entity.type
_entity.pdbx_description
1 polymer ?
#
loop_
_entity_poly.entity_id
_entity_poly.type
_entity_poly.pdbx_seq_one_letter_code
_entity_poly.pdbx_strand_id
1 'polypeptide(L)'
;MKLMKGHKQGYMALKLDMSKAYDRVEWAFLESIMLQMGFSESWVSMIMECVRTVSYSVLINGEPKGFFILPEVSAKEIQFPYLFLLCAEGLHVLLTKAAQAKQIQGLSISRGGPN
;
A
#
# COMPACT_ATOMS: atom_id res chain seq x y z
N MET A 1 15.67 29.80 -44.01
CA MET A 1 15.06 29.75 -42.67
C MET A 1 15.61 28.54 -41.92
N LYS A 2 16.42 28.76 -40.87
CA LYS A 2 16.89 27.69 -39.98
C LYS A 2 15.73 27.28 -39.06
N LEU A 3 15.27 26.04 -39.16
CA LEU A 3 14.37 25.44 -38.16
C LEU A 3 15.20 25.21 -36.90
N MET A 4 15.03 26.09 -35.91
CA MET A 4 15.49 25.83 -34.55
C MET A 4 14.65 24.67 -34.02
N LYS A 5 15.20 23.45 -34.04
CA LYS A 5 14.67 22.32 -33.28
C LYS A 5 14.83 22.65 -31.81
N GLY A 6 13.87 23.38 -31.25
CA GLY A 6 13.74 23.52 -29.81
C GLY A 6 13.54 22.12 -29.24
N HIS A 7 14.50 21.68 -28.42
CA HIS A 7 14.29 20.51 -27.57
C HIS A 7 13.15 20.88 -26.61
N LYS A 8 11.90 20.59 -27.00
CA LYS A 8 10.76 20.73 -26.11
C LYS A 8 10.89 19.61 -25.08
N GLN A 9 11.40 19.94 -23.90
CA GLN A 9 11.40 19.04 -22.75
C GLN A 9 9.95 18.61 -22.50
N GLY A 10 9.63 17.35 -22.80
CA GLY A 10 8.33 16.76 -22.50
C GLY A 10 8.31 16.26 -21.06
N TYR A 11 7.17 16.41 -20.38
CA TYR A 11 6.94 15.81 -19.07
C TYR A 11 6.01 14.60 -19.23
N MET A 12 6.27 13.56 -18.46
CA MET A 12 5.44 12.37 -18.40
C MET A 12 5.11 12.08 -16.93
N ALA A 13 3.84 11.75 -16.66
CA ALA A 13 3.39 11.33 -15.36
C ALA A 13 2.78 9.93 -15.48
N LEU A 14 3.20 9.03 -14.59
CA LEU A 14 2.60 7.72 -14.44
C LEU A 14 1.64 7.76 -13.26
N LYS A 15 0.36 7.51 -13.52
CA LYS A 15 -0.65 7.35 -12.46
C LYS A 15 -0.82 5.86 -12.19
N LEU A 16 -0.52 5.45 -10.97
CA LEU A 16 -0.81 4.12 -10.45
C LEU A 16 -2.05 4.22 -9.55
N ASP A 17 -3.05 3.38 -9.83
CA ASP A 17 -4.27 3.30 -9.03
C ASP A 17 -4.29 1.94 -8.30
N MET A 18 -4.55 1.96 -7.00
CA MET A 18 -4.58 0.76 -6.16
C MET A 18 -6.04 0.38 -5.88
N SER A 19 -6.56 -0.55 -6.67
CA SER A 19 -7.91 -1.05 -6.48
C SER A 19 -8.07 -1.68 -5.09
N LYS A 20 -9.08 -1.25 -4.33
CA LYS A 20 -9.41 -1.82 -3.02
C LYS A 20 -8.18 -1.92 -2.10
N ALA A 21 -7.40 -0.84 -2.04
CA ALA A 21 -6.09 -0.83 -1.39
C ALA A 21 -6.11 -1.42 0.03
N TYR A 22 -7.13 -1.11 0.83
CA TYR A 22 -7.31 -1.65 2.18
C TYR A 22 -7.72 -3.12 2.23
N ASP A 23 -8.56 -3.58 1.29
CA ASP A 23 -9.04 -4.97 1.27
C ASP A 23 -7.92 -5.95 0.85
N ARG A 24 -6.87 -5.44 0.21
CA ARG A 24 -5.83 -6.24 -0.46
C ARG A 24 -4.44 -6.06 0.13
N VAL A 25 -4.30 -5.36 1.26
CA VAL A 25 -3.01 -5.33 1.96
C VAL A 25 -2.74 -6.71 2.54
N GLU A 26 -1.60 -7.31 2.17
CA GLU A 26 -1.11 -8.52 2.82
C GLU A 26 -0.64 -8.19 4.24
N TRP A 27 -1.24 -8.80 5.26
CA TRP A 27 -0.94 -8.49 6.66
C TRP A 27 0.52 -8.82 7.04
N ALA A 28 1.10 -9.86 6.43
CA ALA A 28 2.52 -10.20 6.62
C ALA A 28 3.46 -9.10 6.09
N PHE A 29 3.05 -8.39 5.02
CA PHE A 29 3.81 -7.26 4.50
C PHE A 29 3.77 -6.08 5.48
N LEU A 30 2.59 -5.76 6.02
CA LEU A 30 2.43 -4.69 7.01
C LEU A 30 3.31 -4.94 8.25
N GLU A 31 3.26 -6.15 8.81
CA GLU A 31 4.09 -6.56 9.95
C GLU A 31 5.59 -6.35 9.67
N SER A 32 6.04 -6.83 8.50
CA SER A 32 7.44 -6.72 8.09
C SER A 32 7.90 -5.27 7.94
N ILE A 33 7.06 -4.41 7.34
CA ILE A 33 7.38 -2.98 7.18
C ILE A 33 7.44 -2.27 8.52
N MET A 34 6.50 -2.54 9.43
CA MET A 34 6.52 -1.91 10.76
C MET A 34 7.79 -2.29 11.53
N LEU A 35 8.20 -3.56 11.50
CA LEU A 35 9.46 -3.99 12.12
C LEU A 35 10.67 -3.30 11.48
N GLN A 36 10.71 -3.19 10.14
CA GLN A 36 11.79 -2.51 9.43
C GLN A 36 11.84 -1.00 9.69
N MET A 37 10.71 -0.37 9.98
CA MET A 37 10.62 1.05 10.38
C MET A 37 11.11 1.30 11.81
N GLY A 38 11.38 0.25 12.59
CA GLY A 38 11.91 0.37 13.95
C GLY A 38 10.85 0.45 15.04
N PHE A 39 9.60 0.08 14.74
CA PHE A 39 8.58 -0.07 15.77
C PHE A 39 8.90 -1.25 16.70
N SER A 40 8.53 -1.13 17.98
CA SER A 40 8.78 -2.21 18.95
C SER A 40 7.95 -3.45 18.64
N GLU A 41 8.53 -4.64 18.81
CA GLU A 41 7.84 -5.92 18.58
C GLU A 41 6.52 -6.03 19.35
N SER A 42 6.50 -5.53 20.59
CA SER A 42 5.29 -5.49 21.43
C SER A 42 4.16 -4.66 20.80
N TRP A 43 4.48 -3.55 20.17
CA TRP A 43 3.50 -2.67 19.54
C TRP A 43 3.03 -3.23 18.21
N VAL A 44 3.95 -3.80 17.43
CA VAL A 44 3.62 -4.53 16.21
C VAL A 44 2.69 -5.70 16.51
N SER A 45 2.99 -6.52 17.52
CA SER A 45 2.13 -7.65 17.93
C SER A 45 0.71 -7.20 18.25
N MET A 46 0.56 -6.09 18.99
CA MET A 46 -0.76 -5.55 19.35
C MET A 46 -1.56 -5.13 18.11
N ILE A 47 -0.92 -4.47 17.14
CA ILE A 47 -1.56 -4.11 15.87
C ILE A 47 -1.91 -5.36 15.06
N MET A 48 -1.02 -6.36 15.04
CA MET A 48 -1.22 -7.60 14.30
C MET A 48 -2.36 -8.44 14.87
N GLU A 49 -2.57 -8.44 16.19
CA GLU A 49 -3.77 -9.00 16.81
C GLU A 49 -5.02 -8.30 16.28
N CYS A 50 -5.05 -6.97 16.30
CA CYS A 50 -6.22 -6.21 15.82
C CYS A 50 -6.57 -6.46 14.34
N VAL A 51 -5.58 -6.58 13.45
CA VAL A 51 -5.84 -6.74 12.00
C VAL A 51 -6.04 -8.19 11.57
N ARG A 52 -5.49 -9.17 12.31
CA ARG A 52 -5.69 -10.61 12.01
C ARG A 52 -6.99 -11.15 12.57
N THR A 53 -7.45 -10.65 13.72
CA THR A 53 -8.67 -11.13 14.35
C THR A 53 -9.77 -10.09 14.28
N VAL A 54 -10.59 -10.17 13.22
CA VAL A 54 -11.85 -9.44 13.19
C VAL A 54 -12.97 -10.39 13.57
N SER A 55 -13.49 -10.23 14.78
CA SER A 55 -14.61 -11.02 15.31
C SER A 55 -15.93 -10.29 15.10
N TYR A 56 -16.90 -10.98 14.52
CA TYR A 56 -18.24 -10.44 14.27
C TYR A 56 -19.25 -11.07 15.22
N SER A 57 -20.25 -10.28 15.61
CA SER A 57 -21.44 -10.75 16.30
C SER A 57 -22.69 -10.28 15.57
N VAL A 58 -23.68 -11.16 15.39
CA VAL A 58 -24.98 -10.74 14.85
C VAL A 58 -25.83 -10.22 16.01
N LEU A 59 -26.35 -8.99 15.88
CA LEU A 59 -27.34 -8.45 16.81
C LEU A 59 -28.71 -9.07 16.50
N ILE A 60 -29.27 -9.85 17.43
CA ILE A 60 -30.62 -10.39 17.34
C ILE A 60 -31.44 -9.75 18.44
N ASN A 61 -32.43 -8.93 18.07
CA ASN A 61 -33.25 -8.14 19.00
C ASN A 61 -32.43 -7.19 19.89
N GLY A 62 -31.34 -6.63 19.37
CA GLY A 62 -30.47 -5.70 20.10
C GLY A 62 -29.40 -6.37 20.98
N GLU A 63 -29.45 -7.69 21.14
CA GLU A 63 -28.47 -8.46 21.90
C GLU A 63 -27.47 -9.17 20.96
N PRO A 64 -26.16 -9.08 21.22
CA PRO A 64 -25.16 -9.79 20.43
C PRO A 64 -25.30 -11.31 20.62
N LYS A 65 -25.49 -12.04 19.53
CA LYS A 65 -25.55 -13.50 19.51
C LYS A 65 -24.51 -14.10 18.57
N GLY A 66 -23.68 -14.97 19.15
CA GLY A 66 -22.64 -15.72 18.46
C GLY A 66 -21.43 -14.84 18.10
N PHE A 67 -20.23 -15.41 18.23
CA PHE A 67 -19.01 -14.82 17.68
C PHE A 67 -18.55 -15.69 16.52
N PHE A 68 -18.30 -15.07 15.38
CA PHE A 68 -17.74 -15.76 14.22
C PHE A 68 -16.59 -14.94 13.65
N ILE A 69 -15.54 -15.66 13.28
CA ILE A 69 -14.39 -15.08 12.58
C ILE A 69 -14.73 -15.20 11.11
N LEU A 70 -14.89 -14.06 10.44
CA LEU A 70 -15.06 -14.04 8.99
C LEU A 70 -13.66 -14.10 8.34
N PRO A 71 -13.38 -15.09 7.47
CA PRO A 71 -12.06 -15.24 6.83
C PRO A 71 -11.70 -14.09 5.89
N GLU A 72 -12.72 -13.47 5.29
CA GLU A 72 -12.59 -12.47 4.24
C GLU A 72 -13.47 -11.28 4.59
N VAL A 73 -13.02 -10.43 5.49
CA VAL A 73 -13.71 -9.16 5.68
C VAL A 73 -13.06 -8.09 4.83
N SER A 74 -13.80 -7.74 3.79
CA SER A 74 -13.71 -6.46 3.11
C SER A 74 -13.49 -5.36 4.13
N ALA A 75 -12.44 -4.57 3.96
CA ALA A 75 -11.98 -3.48 4.79
C ALA A 75 -12.96 -2.29 4.87
N LYS A 76 -14.27 -2.54 4.74
CA LYS A 76 -15.33 -1.56 4.95
C LYS A 76 -15.48 -1.15 6.42
N GLU A 77 -14.99 -1.96 7.37
CA GLU A 77 -15.17 -1.68 8.80
C GLU A 77 -13.87 -1.45 9.59
N ILE A 78 -12.72 -1.84 9.03
CA ILE A 78 -11.42 -1.56 9.64
C ILE A 78 -11.00 -0.11 9.32
N GLN A 79 -11.30 0.82 10.22
CA GLN A 79 -10.97 2.24 10.09
C GLN A 79 -9.50 2.55 10.46
N PHE A 80 -8.52 1.95 9.78
CA PHE A 80 -7.11 2.30 9.99
C PHE A 80 -6.47 2.89 8.74
N PRO A 81 -6.88 4.11 8.31
CA PRO A 81 -6.28 4.78 7.15
C PRO A 81 -4.76 4.94 7.28
N TYR A 82 -4.26 5.04 8.52
CA TYR A 82 -2.84 5.17 8.82
C TYR A 82 -2.02 3.91 8.52
N LEU A 83 -2.58 2.71 8.64
CA LEU A 83 -1.84 1.48 8.32
C LEU A 83 -1.53 1.39 6.82
N PHE A 84 -2.41 1.93 5.98
CA PHE A 84 -2.13 2.04 4.55
C PHE A 84 -1.00 3.01 4.25
N LEU A 85 -0.87 4.11 5.00
CA LEU A 85 0.27 5.03 4.83
C LEU A 85 1.61 4.34 5.13
N LEU A 86 1.66 3.49 6.16
CA LEU A 86 2.86 2.68 6.45
C LEU A 86 3.20 1.75 5.29
N CYS A 87 2.19 1.10 4.70
CA CYS A 87 2.38 0.25 3.53
C CYS A 87 2.86 1.03 2.30
N ALA A 88 2.28 2.21 2.05
CA ALA A 88 2.65 3.08 0.94
C ALA A 88 4.09 3.59 1.07
N GLU A 89 4.50 3.98 2.28
CA GLU A 89 5.88 4.39 2.57
C GLU A 89 6.85 3.22 2.42
N GLY A 90 6.49 2.04 2.93
CA GLY A 90 7.26 0.81 2.73
C GLY A 90 7.46 0.47 1.25
N LEU A 91 6.39 0.56 0.46
CA LEU A 91 6.45 0.38 -0.99
C LEU A 91 7.33 1.44 -1.67
N HIS A 92 7.22 2.71 -1.26
CA HIS A 92 8.05 3.79 -1.78
C HIS A 92 9.54 3.52 -1.57
N VAL A 93 9.92 3.07 -0.37
CA VAL A 93 11.30 2.69 -0.04
C VAL A 93 11.77 1.51 -0.89
N LEU A 94 10.94 0.48 -1.08
CA LEU A 94 11.27 -0.68 -1.91
C LEU A 94 11.47 -0.29 -3.38
N LEU A 95 10.59 0.53 -3.94
CA LEU A 95 10.72 1.04 -5.31
C LEU A 95 11.99 1.88 -5.49
N THR A 96 12.31 2.73 -4.50
CA THR A 96 13.53 3.54 -4.51
C THR A 96 14.78 2.67 -4.48
N LYS A 97 14.81 1.64 -3.62
CA LYS A 97 15.92 0.67 -3.58
C LYS A 97 16.07 -0.09 -4.90
N ALA A 98 14.96 -0.56 -5.48
CA ALA A 98 14.96 -1.27 -6.75
C ALA A 98 15.43 -0.39 -7.92
N ALA A 99 15.08 0.90 -7.93
CA ALA A 99 15.57 1.86 -8.90
C ALA A 99 17.08 2.11 -8.75
N GLN A 100 17.57 2.30 -7.52
CA GLN A 100 19.00 2.44 -7.23
C GLN A 100 19.81 1.20 -7.63
N ALA A 101 19.25 0.01 -7.40
CA ALA A 101 19.83 -1.26 -7.82
C ALA A 101 19.70 -1.54 -9.33
N LYS A 102 19.11 -0.61 -10.11
CA LYS A 102 18.83 -0.74 -11.55
C LYS A 102 17.95 -1.95 -11.91
N GLN A 103 17.19 -2.48 -10.95
CA GLN A 103 16.20 -3.54 -11.16
C GLN A 103 14.93 -2.99 -11.82
N ILE A 104 14.63 -1.72 -11.54
CA ILE A 104 13.57 -0.96 -12.20
C ILE A 104 14.23 0.22 -12.90
N GLN A 105 13.81 0.49 -14.13
CA GLN A 105 14.31 1.60 -14.96
C GLN A 105 13.13 2.44 -15.42
N GLY A 106 13.43 3.71 -15.71
CA GLY A 106 12.48 4.64 -16.31
C GLY A 106 11.90 4.12 -17.63
N LEU A 107 10.65 4.49 -17.92
CA LEU A 107 9.96 4.12 -19.16
C LEU A 107 9.92 5.31 -20.11
N SER A 108 10.41 5.11 -21.33
CA SER A 108 10.34 6.11 -22.41
C SER A 108 9.33 5.68 -23.47
N ILE A 109 8.23 6.43 -23.60
CA ILE A 109 7.13 6.11 -24.54
C ILE A 109 7.46 6.51 -25.99
N SER A 110 8.44 7.38 -26.20
CA SER A 110 8.81 7.86 -27.54
C SER A 110 10.32 8.09 -27.66
N ARG A 111 10.85 8.02 -28.89
CA ARG A 111 12.27 8.33 -29.15
C ARG A 111 12.56 9.79 -28.78
N GLY A 112 13.22 10.01 -27.65
CA GLY A 112 13.52 11.33 -27.09
C GLY A 112 12.59 11.77 -25.95
N GLY A 113 11.68 10.90 -25.48
CA GLY A 113 10.89 11.13 -24.28
C GLY A 113 11.73 11.02 -23.00
N PRO A 114 11.26 11.62 -21.88
CA PRO A 114 11.95 11.51 -20.60
C PRO A 114 12.05 10.04 -20.15
N ASN A 115 13.20 9.69 -19.55
CA ASN A 115 13.45 8.39 -18.91
C ASN A 115 13.36 8.56 -17.40
#